data_AF-A0A6B3FRW7-F1
#
_entry.id   AF-A0A6B3FRW7-F1
#
_cell.length_a   1.000
_cell.length_b   1.000
_cell.length_c   1.000
_cell.angle_alpha   90.00
_cell.angle_beta   90.00
_cell.angle_gamma   90.00
#
_symmetry.space_group_name_H-M   'P 1'
#
loop_
_entity.id
_entity.type
_entity.pdbx_description
1 polymer ?
#
loop_
_entity_poly.entity_id
_entity_poly.type
_entity_poly.pdbx_seq_one_letter_code
_entity_poly.pdbx_strand_id
1 'polypeptide(L)' 'ARVTTGEAVQLHGGIGFTWEHEAHRYLKRAAGDELLFGPVHRLRDHAAHRAGLFGPATTASGVLHGAGVR' A
#
# COMPACT_ATOMS: atom_id res chain seq x y z
N ALA A 1 1.35 -7.81 -2.79
CA ALA A 1 0.89 -9.11 -3.32
C ALA A 1 1.69 -9.54 -4.55
N ARG A 2 1.67 -8.77 -5.65
CA ARG A 2 2.28 -9.16 -6.94
C ARG A 2 3.76 -9.56 -6.90
N VAL A 3 4.59 -8.83 -6.15
CA VAL A 3 6.03 -9.14 -6.02
C VAL A 3 6.22 -10.53 -5.40
N THR A 4 5.67 -10.74 -4.20
CA THR A 4 5.77 -12.01 -3.46
C THR A 4 5.20 -13.19 -4.23
N THR A 5 4.09 -13.01 -4.94
CA THR A 5 3.49 -14.12 -5.73
C THR A 5 4.30 -14.44 -6.99
N GLY A 6 4.95 -13.43 -7.59
CA GLY A 6 5.90 -13.65 -8.68
C GLY A 6 7.16 -14.39 -8.22
N GLU A 7 7.73 -13.98 -7.08
CA GLU A 7 8.87 -14.67 -6.46
C GLU A 7 8.52 -16.11 -6.09
N ALA A 8 7.30 -16.35 -5.57
CA ALA A 8 6.82 -17.69 -5.28
C ALA A 8 6.82 -18.58 -6.54
N VAL A 9 6.44 -18.05 -7.72
CA VAL A 9 6.55 -18.81 -8.97
C VAL A 9 8.02 -19.11 -9.30
N GLN A 10 8.91 -18.12 -9.16
CA GLN A 10 10.34 -18.30 -9.48
C GLN A 10 11.05 -19.32 -8.57
N LEU A 11 10.75 -19.30 -7.26
CA LEU A 11 11.32 -20.25 -6.29
C LEU A 11 10.97 -21.71 -6.61
N HIS A 12 9.83 -21.95 -7.24
CA HIS A 12 9.38 -23.29 -7.62
C HIS A 12 9.84 -23.68 -9.03
N GLY A 13 10.49 -22.79 -9.79
CA GLY A 13 10.88 -23.05 -11.18
C GLY A 13 9.68 -23.43 -12.06
N GLY A 14 9.86 -24.39 -12.97
CA GLY A 14 8.82 -24.80 -13.91
C GLY A 14 7.51 -25.26 -13.23
N ILE A 15 7.62 -25.99 -12.11
CA ILE A 15 6.45 -26.49 -11.37
C ILE A 15 5.62 -25.37 -10.73
N GLY A 16 6.19 -24.17 -10.55
CA GLY A 16 5.46 -23.01 -10.07
C GLY A 16 4.42 -22.48 -11.06
N PHE A 17 4.60 -22.77 -12.35
CA PHE A 17 3.72 -22.34 -13.45
C PHE A 17 2.87 -23.46 -14.01
N THR A 18 3.36 -24.70 -13.95
CA THR A 18 2.58 -25.89 -14.28
C THR A 18 1.68 -26.28 -13.09
N TRP A 19 0.55 -26.93 -13.34
CA TRP A 19 -0.58 -27.00 -12.41
C TRP A 19 -0.35 -27.84 -11.13
N GLU A 20 0.85 -28.35 -10.94
CA GLU A 20 1.28 -29.19 -9.82
C GLU A 20 1.57 -28.37 -8.56
N HIS A 21 1.81 -27.05 -8.69
CA HIS A 21 1.92 -26.13 -7.56
C HIS A 21 0.94 -24.96 -7.66
N GLU A 22 0.45 -24.47 -6.52
CA GLU A 22 -0.60 -23.45 -6.48
C GLU A 22 -0.11 -22.01 -6.72
N ALA A 23 1.21 -21.79 -6.78
CA ALA A 23 1.84 -20.45 -6.88
C ALA A 23 1.26 -19.61 -8.02
N HIS A 24 1.07 -20.19 -9.21
CA HIS A 24 0.50 -19.49 -10.36
C HIS A 24 -0.91 -18.94 -10.11
N ARG A 25 -1.71 -19.55 -9.21
CA ARG A 25 -3.06 -19.06 -8.88
C ARG A 25 -2.98 -17.75 -8.12
N TYR A 26 -2.04 -17.62 -7.19
CA TYR A 26 -1.86 -16.40 -6.42
C TYR A 26 -1.33 -15.25 -7.27
N LEU A 27 -0.47 -15.55 -8.26
CA LEU A 27 -0.03 -14.54 -9.22
C LEU A 27 -1.21 -14.04 -10.08
N LYS A 28 -2.07 -14.94 -10.58
CA LYS A 28 -3.28 -14.58 -11.33
C LYS A 28 -4.25 -13.75 -10.49
N ARG A 29 -4.45 -14.10 -9.21
CA ARG A 29 -5.29 -13.31 -8.27
C ARG A 29 -4.72 -11.93 -8.02
N ALA A 30 -3.42 -11.82 -7.73
CA ALA A 30 -2.78 -10.52 -7.52
C ALA A 30 -2.90 -9.61 -8.76
N ALA A 31 -2.84 -10.17 -9.97
CA ALA A 31 -3.11 -9.41 -11.19
C ALA A 31 -4.58 -8.98 -11.30
N GLY A 32 -5.52 -9.82 -10.88
CA GLY A 32 -6.95 -9.47 -10.79
C GLY A 32 -7.22 -8.35 -9.78
N ASP A 33 -6.57 -8.38 -8.62
CA ASP A 33 -6.71 -7.35 -7.58
C ASP A 33 -6.28 -5.97 -8.10
N GLU A 34 -5.20 -5.90 -8.88
CA GLU A 34 -4.74 -4.64 -9.49
C GLU A 34 -5.76 -4.05 -10.46
N LEU A 35 -6.52 -4.89 -11.17
CA LEU A 35 -7.61 -4.45 -12.05
C LEU A 35 -8.84 -4.04 -11.25
N LEU A 36 -9.17 -4.77 -10.18
CA LEU A 36 -10.38 -4.56 -9.40
C LEU A 36 -10.29 -3.30 -8.52
N PHE A 37 -9.15 -3.07 -7.87
CA PHE A 37 -8.97 -1.99 -6.91
C PHE A 37 -8.22 -0.79 -7.51
N GLY A 38 -7.70 -0.93 -8.72
CA GLY A 38 -6.94 0.11 -9.40
C GLY A 38 -5.53 0.29 -8.83
N PRO A 39 -4.84 1.38 -9.21
CA PRO A 39 -3.42 1.53 -8.95
C PRO A 39 -3.11 1.73 -7.46
N VAL A 40 -2.05 1.09 -6.98
CA VAL A 40 -1.72 1.00 -5.55
C VAL A 40 -1.51 2.35 -4.86
N HIS A 41 -1.09 3.39 -5.59
CA HIS A 41 -0.87 4.72 -5.02
C HIS A 41 -2.17 5.32 -4.49
N ARG A 42 -3.30 5.15 -5.21
CA ARG A 42 -4.61 5.65 -4.75
C ARG A 42 -5.09 4.96 -3.49
N LEU A 43 -4.82 3.65 -3.37
CA LEU A 43 -5.15 2.88 -2.17
C LEU A 43 -4.32 3.34 -0.97
N ARG A 44 -3.03 3.66 -1.19
CA ARG A 44 -2.16 4.24 -0.15
C ARG A 44 -2.62 5.63 0.26
N ASP A 45 -2.98 6.48 -0.70
CA ASP A 45 -3.50 7.83 -0.43
C ASP A 45 -4.81 7.76 0.37
N HIS A 46 -5.73 6.88 -0.03
CA HIS A 46 -6.98 6.66 0.70
C HIS A 46 -6.75 6.14 2.12
N ALA A 47 -5.83 5.18 2.29
CA ALA A 47 -5.46 4.67 3.61
C ALA A 47 -4.83 5.76 4.49
N ALA A 48 -3.94 6.58 3.93
CA ALA A 48 -3.31 7.68 4.65
C ALA A 48 -4.30 8.77 5.06
N HIS A 49 -5.26 9.09 4.19
CA HIS A 49 -6.36 10.00 4.50
C HIS A 49 -7.21 9.46 5.66
N ARG A 50 -7.61 8.18 5.60
CA ARG A 50 -8.39 7.53 6.67
C ARG A 50 -7.64 7.42 7.99
N ALA A 51 -6.32 7.28 7.94
CA ALA A 51 -5.46 7.24 9.12
C ALA A 51 -5.06 8.63 9.64
N GLY A 52 -5.47 9.71 8.95
CA GLY A 52 -5.15 11.09 9.35
C GLY A 52 -3.65 11.44 9.25
N LEU A 53 -2.87 10.68 8.48
CA LEU A 53 -1.40 10.80 8.46
C LEU A 53 -0.91 12.14 7.87
N PHE A 54 -1.72 12.78 7.04
CA PHE A 54 -1.39 14.01 6.34
C PHE A 54 -2.45 15.10 6.54
N GLY A 55 -3.03 15.18 7.75
CA GLY A 55 -3.87 16.32 8.14
C GLY A 55 -3.14 17.66 7.94
N PRO A 56 -3.86 18.80 7.91
CA PRO A 56 -3.22 20.09 7.71
C PRO A 56 -2.11 20.22 8.75
N ALA A 57 -0.87 20.38 8.29
CA ALA A 57 0.23 20.74 9.17
C ALA A 57 -0.30 21.90 10.00
N THR A 58 -0.46 21.71 11.31
CA THR A 58 -0.77 22.82 12.19
C THR A 58 0.37 23.79 11.95
N THR A 59 0.07 24.85 11.21
CA THR A 59 0.96 26.00 11.06
C THR A 59 1.10 26.54 12.48
N ALA A 60 2.09 26.03 13.21
CA ALA A 60 2.56 26.58 14.45
C ALA A 60 3.24 27.91 14.12
N SER A 61 2.45 28.89 13.70
CA SER A 61 2.87 30.26 13.47
C SER A 61 1.64 31.15 13.62
N GLY A 62 1.17 31.28 14.85
CA GLY A 62 0.10 32.21 15.18
C GLY A 62 -0.32 32.05 16.62
N VAL A 63 -0.04 33.08 17.43
CA VAL A 63 -0.54 33.28 18.80
C VAL A 63 0.27 32.60 19.92
N LEU A 64 1.44 33.16 20.21
CA LEU A 64 1.73 33.59 21.59
C LEU A 64 1.68 35.12 21.61
N HIS A 65 0.46 35.65 21.62
CA HIS A 65 0.18 37.03 21.99
C HIS A 65 0.16 37.09 23.53
N GLY A 66 1.05 37.89 24.11
CA GLY A 66 0.87 38.55 25.40
C GLY A 66 0.53 37.68 26.60
N ALA A 67 1.55 37.16 27.28
CA ALA A 67 1.47 36.92 28.71
C ALA A 67 2.59 37.74 29.38
N GLY A 68 2.24 38.95 29.79
CA GLY A 68 3.09 39.74 30.66
C GLY A 68 3.33 38.98 31.96
N VAL A 69 4.59 38.87 32.38
CA VAL A 69 4.96 38.62 33.76
C VAL A 69 6.09 39.57 34.08
N ARG A 70 5.71 40.62 34.81
CA ARG A 70 6.48 41.39 35.81
C ARG A 70 7.89 41.82 35.43
#